data_AF-A0A6J4NBH5-F1
#
_entry.id   AF-A0A6J4NBH5-F1
#
_cell.length_a   1.000
_cell.length_b   1.000
_cell.length_c   1.000
_cell.angle_alpha   90.00
_cell.angle_beta   90.00
_cell.angle_gamma   90.00
#
_symmetry.space_group_name_H-M   'P 1'
#
loop_
_entity.id
_entity.type
_entity.pdbx_description
1 polymer ?
#
loop_
_entity_poly.entity_id
_entity_poly.type
_entity_poly.pdbx_seq_one_letter_code
_entity_poly.pdbx_strand_id
1 'polypeptide(L)'
;MTIQCVENIAEDNMQRNTFKTSDDVQLSYISAGMGQPIVMIPGWSQSAEQFKYQIPVFAEQYHVIAIDPRGHGESEKVMFGYRIARLA
;
A
#
# COMPACT_ATOMS: atom_id res chain seq x y z
N MET A 1 16.70 15.02 20.94
CA MET A 1 15.63 15.77 20.22
C MET A 1 16.00 15.85 18.74
N THR A 2 16.24 14.71 18.10
CA THR A 2 16.70 14.65 16.69
C THR A 2 16.06 13.47 15.95
N ILE A 3 15.68 12.41 16.66
CA ILE A 3 15.02 11.23 16.08
C ILE A 3 13.56 11.53 15.69
N GLN A 4 12.82 12.27 16.51
CA GLN A 4 11.40 12.55 16.28
C GLN A 4 11.11 13.41 15.03
N CYS A 5 12.08 14.23 14.59
CA CYS A 5 11.90 15.07 13.40
C CYS A 5 12.04 14.29 12.10
N VAL A 6 12.82 13.20 12.07
CA VAL A 6 13.04 12.40 10.86
C VAL A 6 11.88 11.43 10.63
N GLU A 7 11.33 10.85 11.71
CA GLU A 7 10.12 10.02 11.65
C GLU A 7 8.93 10.80 11.08
N ASN A 8 8.77 12.07 11.45
CA ASN A 8 7.65 12.91 11.01
C ASN A 8 7.73 13.38 9.55
N ILE A 9 8.92 13.51 8.96
CA ILE A 9 9.05 14.00 7.56
C ILE A 9 8.70 12.90 6.56
N ALA A 10 8.93 11.64 6.94
CA ALA A 10 8.82 10.50 6.05
C ALA A 10 7.37 9.95 5.97
N GLU A 11 6.58 10.05 7.05
CA GLU A 11 5.13 9.79 7.01
C GLU A 11 4.37 10.84 6.19
N ASP A 12 4.85 12.08 6.12
CA ASP A 12 4.17 13.23 5.51
C ASP A 12 3.99 13.12 3.98
N ASN A 13 4.60 12.12 3.33
CA ASN A 13 4.53 11.90 1.88
C ASN A 13 3.92 10.54 1.47
N MET A 14 3.21 9.87 2.39
CA MET A 14 2.45 8.65 2.10
C MET A 14 1.00 8.99 1.77
N GLN A 15 0.59 8.75 0.52
CA GLN A 15 -0.78 9.02 0.07
C GLN A 15 -1.54 7.73 -0.15
N ARG A 16 -2.69 7.59 0.54
CA ARG A 16 -3.61 6.48 0.31
C ARG A 16 -4.57 6.82 -0.82
N ASN A 17 -4.59 5.96 -1.84
CA ASN A 17 -5.38 6.09 -3.04
C ASN A 17 -6.22 4.83 -3.27
N THR A 18 -7.13 4.89 -4.24
CA THR A 18 -7.92 3.73 -4.66
C THR A 18 -8.03 3.64 -6.17
N PHE A 19 -8.26 2.42 -6.67
CA PHE A 19 -8.62 2.17 -8.07
C PHE A 19 -9.72 1.11 -8.15
N LYS A 20 -10.44 1.07 -9.27
CA LYS A 20 -11.45 0.04 -9.53
C LYS A 20 -10.87 -1.06 -10.41
N THR A 21 -11.11 -2.31 -10.02
CA THR A 21 -10.78 -3.49 -10.83
C THR A 21 -11.80 -3.70 -11.95
N SER A 22 -11.48 -4.58 -12.90
CA SER A 22 -12.39 -4.95 -14.00
C SER A 22 -13.68 -5.69 -13.58
N ASP A 23 -13.77 -6.11 -12.32
CA ASP A 23 -14.99 -6.69 -11.71
C ASP A 23 -15.65 -5.73 -10.72
N ASP A 24 -15.39 -4.43 -10.87
CA ASP A 24 -15.98 -3.32 -10.13
C ASP A 24 -15.72 -3.33 -8.62
N VAL A 25 -14.56 -3.85 -8.19
CA VAL A 25 -14.14 -3.85 -6.79
C VAL A 25 -13.13 -2.74 -6.56
N GLN A 26 -13.36 -1.92 -5.53
CA GLN A 26 -12.44 -0.84 -5.17
C GLN A 26 -11.30 -1.37 -4.31
N LEU A 27 -10.07 -1.27 -4.82
CA LEU A 27 -8.86 -1.62 -4.05
C LEU A 27 -8.12 -0.37 -3.61
N SER A 28 -7.62 -0.39 -2.38
CA SER A 28 -6.79 0.66 -1.80
C SER A 28 -5.30 0.33 -1.90
N TYR A 29 -4.49 1.36 -2.03
CA TYR A 29 -3.04 1.25 -1.97
C TYR A 29 -2.44 2.54 -1.38
N ILE A 30 -1.25 2.42 -0.80
CA ILE A 30 -0.41 3.54 -0.39
C ILE A 30 0.60 3.80 -1.51
N SER A 31 0.79 5.07 -1.86
CA SER A 31 1.80 5.55 -2.79
C SER A 31 2.72 6.55 -2.10
N ALA A 32 4.03 6.40 -2.29
CA ALA A 32 5.03 7.34 -1.78
C ALA A 32 6.25 7.40 -2.70
N GLY A 33 6.93 8.54 -2.74
CA GLY A 33 8.15 8.72 -3.54
C GLY A 33 7.89 8.80 -5.06
N MET A 34 8.98 8.79 -5.82
CA MET A 34 8.99 8.86 -7.29
C MET A 34 10.17 8.04 -7.84
N GLY A 35 10.16 7.71 -9.13
CA GLY A 35 11.25 6.96 -9.79
C GLY A 35 10.82 5.56 -10.22
N GLN A 36 11.75 4.60 -10.16
CA GLN A 36 11.46 3.21 -10.54
C GLN A 36 10.44 2.60 -9.55
N PRO A 37 9.35 1.97 -10.02
CA PRO A 37 8.31 1.47 -9.13
C PRO A 37 8.73 0.19 -8.39
N ILE A 38 8.37 0.13 -7.10
CA ILE A 38 8.42 -1.09 -6.28
C ILE A 38 7.01 -1.37 -5.76
N VAL A 39 6.51 -2.58 -6.04
CA VAL A 39 5.20 -3.03 -5.56
C VAL A 39 5.38 -3.94 -4.35
N MET A 40 4.75 -3.57 -3.24
CA MET A 40 4.77 -4.33 -1.99
C MET A 40 3.45 -5.09 -1.84
N ILE A 41 3.55 -6.42 -1.71
CA ILE A 41 2.40 -7.33 -1.56
C ILE A 41 2.47 -7.93 -0.15
N PRO A 42 1.47 -7.70 0.71
CA PRO A 42 1.46 -8.23 2.07
C PRO A 42 1.16 -9.75 2.08
N GLY A 43 1.43 -10.38 3.22
CA GLY A 43 1.14 -11.80 3.43
C GLY A 43 -0.33 -12.08 3.78
N TRP A 44 -0.59 -13.30 4.23
CA TRP A 44 -1.91 -13.73 4.69
C TRP A 44 -2.39 -12.90 5.89
N SER A 45 -3.64 -12.44 5.86
CA SER A 45 -4.28 -11.69 6.95
C SER A 45 -3.58 -10.35 7.27
N GLN A 46 -2.91 -9.75 6.28
CA GLN A 46 -2.18 -8.49 6.40
C GLN A 46 -2.69 -7.45 5.40
N SER A 47 -2.23 -6.20 5.54
CA SER A 47 -2.56 -5.07 4.69
C SER A 47 -1.29 -4.27 4.34
N ALA A 48 -1.40 -3.23 3.53
CA ALA A 48 -0.32 -2.29 3.18
C ALA A 48 0.33 -1.66 4.43
N GLU A 49 -0.41 -1.53 5.54
CA GLU A 49 0.11 -1.04 6.83
C GLU A 49 1.26 -1.90 7.39
N GLN A 50 1.31 -3.16 6.96
CA GLN A 50 2.51 -3.95 6.73
C GLN A 50 3.83 -3.18 6.75
N PHE A 51 3.91 -2.29 5.77
CA PHE A 51 5.15 -1.74 5.29
C PHE A 51 5.37 -0.32 5.77
N LYS A 52 4.61 0.17 6.76
CA LYS A 52 4.67 1.59 7.18
C LYS A 52 6.07 2.08 7.57
N TYR A 53 6.95 1.19 8.02
CA TYR A 53 8.34 1.52 8.33
C TYR A 53 9.30 1.35 7.15
N GLN A 54 8.94 0.53 6.16
CA GLN A 54 9.76 0.30 4.97
C GLN A 54 9.45 1.33 3.87
N ILE A 55 8.18 1.71 3.71
CA ILE A 55 7.72 2.65 2.69
C ILE A 55 8.55 3.93 2.69
N PRO A 56 8.77 4.61 3.82
CA PRO A 56 9.49 5.88 3.79
C PRO A 56 10.96 5.73 3.39
N VAL A 57 11.60 4.63 3.81
CA VAL A 57 13.00 4.32 3.46
C VAL A 57 13.16 4.06 1.96
N PHE A 58 12.25 3.29 1.35
CA PHE A 58 12.31 3.04 -0.09
C PHE A 58 11.83 4.25 -0.92
N ALA A 59 10.93 5.07 -0.39
CA ALA A 59 10.39 6.25 -1.07
C ALA A 59 11.43 7.35 -1.33
N GLU A 60 12.59 7.30 -0.65
CA GLU A 60 13.72 8.20 -0.93
C GLU A 60 14.28 8.04 -2.35
N GLN A 61 14.12 6.87 -2.96
CA GLN A 61 14.74 6.52 -4.27
C GLN A 61 13.77 5.88 -5.27
N TYR A 62 12.65 5.33 -4.79
CA TYR A 62 11.71 4.55 -5.59
C TYR A 62 10.31 5.13 -5.48
N HIS A 63 9.48 4.82 -6.49
CA HIS A 63 8.04 5.00 -6.36
C HIS A 63 7.44 3.76 -5.69
N VAL A 64 7.14 3.87 -4.40
CA VAL A 64 6.64 2.75 -3.61
C VAL A 64 5.12 2.66 -3.72
N ILE A 65 4.61 1.48 -4.06
CA ILE A 65 3.18 1.17 -4.13
C ILE A 65 2.92 -0.04 -3.23
N ALA A 66 2.23 0.16 -2.10
CA ALA A 66 1.84 -0.92 -1.19
C ALA A 66 0.33 -1.15 -1.28
N ILE A 67 -0.09 -2.34 -1.72
CA ILE A 67 -1.50 -2.64 -1.99
C ILE A 67 -2.19 -3.32 -0.81
N ASP A 68 -3.46 -2.98 -0.59
CA ASP A 68 -4.36 -3.78 0.23
C ASP A 68 -5.04 -4.83 -0.66
N PRO A 69 -4.79 -6.13 -0.45
CA PRO A 69 -5.50 -7.17 -1.18
C PRO A 69 -7.01 -7.06 -1.00
N ARG A 70 -7.77 -7.61 -1.95
CA ARG A 70 -9.24 -7.71 -1.86
C ARG A 70 -9.65 -8.25 -0.48
N GLY A 71 -10.61 -7.57 0.15
CA GLY A 71 -11.11 -7.93 1.49
C GLY A 71 -10.17 -7.63 2.66
N HIS A 72 -9.02 -7.00 2.44
CA HIS A 72 -8.05 -6.64 3.47
C HIS A 72 -7.87 -5.12 3.56
N GLY A 73 -7.35 -4.63 4.69
CA GLY A 73 -7.05 -3.22 4.89
C GLY A 73 -8.24 -2.31 4.55
N GLU A 74 -7.99 -1.28 3.74
CA GLU A 74 -9.00 -0.33 3.26
C GLU A 74 -9.62 -0.73 1.91
N SER A 75 -9.18 -1.82 1.28
CA SER A 75 -9.83 -2.37 0.09
C SER A 75 -11.24 -2.87 0.38
N GLU A 76 -12.12 -2.85 -0.62
CA GLU A 76 -13.51 -3.27 -0.50
C GLU A 76 -13.64 -4.75 -0.08
N LYS A 77 -14.64 -5.01 0.77
CA LYS A 77 -14.91 -6.33 1.37
C LYS A 77 -16.10 -6.97 0.66
N VAL A 78 -15.83 -7.60 -0.47
CA VAL A 78 -16.84 -8.30 -1.28
C VAL A 78 -16.98 -9.77 -0.86
N MET A 79 -18.04 -10.45 -1.28
CA MET A 79 -18.24 -11.89 -1.01
C MET A 79 -17.65 -12.82 -2.08
N PHE A 80 -16.91 -12.29 -3.05
CA PHE A 80 -16.39 -13.01 -4.21
C PHE A 80 -14.95 -12.63 -4.54
N GLY A 81 -14.29 -13.38 -5.45
CA GLY A 81 -12.97 -12.99 -5.98
C GLY A 81 -11.75 -13.37 -5.13
N TYR A 82 -11.92 -14.12 -4.02
CA TYR A 82 -10.82 -14.62 -3.16
C TYR A 82 -10.06 -15.81 -3.74
N ARG A 83 -9.70 -15.74 -5.02
CA ARG A 83 -8.82 -16.71 -5.68
C ARG A 83 -7.45 -16.06 -5.88
N ILE A 84 -6.37 -16.83 -5.84
CA ILE A 84 -5.00 -16.32 -6.02
C ILE A 84 -4.89 -15.42 -7.27
N ALA A 85 -5.45 -15.88 -8.40
CA ALA A 85 -5.43 -15.14 -9.66
C ALA A 85 -6.24 -13.83 -9.67
N ARG A 86 -6.97 -13.49 -8.58
CA ARG A 86 -7.89 -12.34 -8.51
C ARG A 86 -7.80 -11.57 -7.19
N LEU A 87 -6.81 -11.88 -6.36
CA LEU A 87 -6.68 -11.30 -5.02
C LEU A 87 -6.26 -9.82 -5.06
N ALA A 88 -5.66 -9.37 -6.16
CA ALA A 88 -5.32 -7.99 -6.49
C ALA A 88 -6.01 -7.56 -7.80
#